data_AF-A0A392SKG8-F1
#
_entry.id   AF-A0A392SKG8-F1
#
_cell.length_a   1.000
_cell.length_b   1.000
_cell.length_c   1.000
_cell.angle_alpha   90.00
_cell.angle_beta   90.00
_cell.angle_gamma   90.00
#
_symmetry.space_group_name_H-M   'P 1'
#
loop_
_entity.id
_entity.type
_entity.pdbx_description
1 polymer ?
#
loop_
_entity_poly.entity_id
_entity_poly.type
_entity_poly.pdbx_seq_one_letter_code
_entity_poly.pdbx_strand_id
1 'polypeptide(L)' 'GRFEILSLSGSFMPTDNGITRSRSGGMSVSLAGPDGRVLGGGLAGLLIASGPVQVNS' A
#
# COMPACT_ATOMS: atom_id res chain seq x y z
N GLY A 1 -10.19 -7.20 10.33
CA GLY A 1 -9.81 -8.62 10.29
C GLY A 1 -8.30 -8.74 10.31
N ARG A 2 -7.74 -9.91 10.64
CA ARG A 2 -6.32 -10.20 10.43
C ARG A 2 -6.15 -10.73 9.01
N PHE A 3 -5.26 -10.12 8.25
CA PHE A 3 -4.94 -10.50 6.88
C PHE A 3 -3.43 -10.49 6.70
N GLU A 4 -2.93 -11.37 5.86
CA GLU A 4 -1.54 -11.36 5.44
C GLU A 4 -1.41 -10.57 4.14
N ILE A 5 -0.40 -9.71 4.03
CA ILE A 5 -0.10 -8.98 2.80
C ILE A 5 0.67 -9.93 1.88
N LEU A 6 0.04 -10.33 0.78
CA LEU A 6 0.68 -11.18 -0.24
C LEU A 6 1.53 -10.34 -1.19
N SER A 7 1.00 -9.18 -1.60
CA SER A 7 1.70 -8.25 -2.48
C SER A 7 1.20 -6.82 -2.27
N LEU A 8 2.12 -5.87 -2.32
CA LEU A 8 1.84 -4.44 -2.36
C LEU A 8 2.64 -3.83 -3.51
N SER A 9 1.95 -3.23 -4.48
CA SER A 9 2.60 -2.64 -5.66
C SER A 9 2.02 -1.26 -5.95
N GLY A 10 2.86 -0.38 -6.47
CA GLY A 10 2.46 0.98 -6.78
C GLY A 10 3.63 1.84 -7.21
N SER A 11 3.31 3.08 -7.55
CA SER A 11 4.31 4.10 -7.89
C SER A 11 4.26 5.22 -6.86
N PHE A 12 5.42 5.72 -6.49
CA PHE A 12 5.54 6.88 -5.62
C PHE A 12 6.22 8.02 -6.39
N MET A 13 5.47 9.07 -6.68
CA MET A 13 5.96 10.24 -7.42
C MET A 13 5.97 11.46 -6.50
N PRO A 14 7.13 11.80 -5.90
CA PRO A 14 7.26 13.03 -5.13
C PRO A 14 7.16 14.22 -6.09
N THR A 15 6.26 15.14 -5.81
CA THR A 15 6.13 16.41 -6.52
C THR A 15 6.57 17.52 -5.58
N ASP A 16 7.70 18.17 -5.92
CA ASP A 16 8.20 19.35 -5.23
C ASP A 16 8.06 20.55 -6.16
N ASN A 17 7.00 21.34 -5.94
CA ASN A 17 6.72 22.54 -6.72
C ASN A 17 7.09 23.82 -5.94
N GLY A 18 7.97 23.72 -4.94
CA GLY A 18 8.51 24.87 -4.19
C GLY A 18 7.59 25.51 -3.15
N ILE A 19 6.27 25.29 -3.23
CA ILE A 19 5.27 25.84 -2.29
C ILE A 19 4.62 24.74 -1.45
N THR A 20 4.43 23.56 -2.03
CA THR A 20 3.83 22.40 -1.36
C THR A 20 4.63 21.15 -1.71
N ARG A 21 4.93 20.33 -0.70
CA ARG A 21 5.37 18.96 -0.92
C ARG A 21 4.13 18.09 -1.03
N SER A 22 3.85 17.63 -2.23
CA SER A 22 2.80 16.65 -2.48
C SER A 22 3.42 15.35 -2.98
N ARG A 23 2.63 14.27 -2.88
CA ARG A 23 3.03 12.93 -3.28
C ARG A 23 1.89 12.42 -4.14
N SER A 24 2.17 12.10 -5.40
CA SER A 24 1.20 11.48 -6.32
C SER A 24 1.58 10.04 -6.59
N GLY A 25 0.61 9.25 -7.04
CA GLY A 25 0.78 7.82 -7.27
C GLY A 25 -0.38 6.99 -6.69
N GLY A 26 -0.53 5.77 -7.20
CA GLY A 26 -1.50 4.80 -6.72
C GLY A 26 -0.80 3.58 -6.14
N MET A 27 -1.43 2.96 -5.15
CA MET A 27 -1.02 1.67 -4.61
C MET A 27 -2.16 0.68 -4.73
N SER A 28 -1.82 -0.58 -4.99
CA SER A 28 -2.73 -1.71 -4.99
C SER A 28 -2.19 -2.81 -4.09
N VAL A 29 -3.10 -3.56 -3.46
CA VAL A 29 -2.76 -4.62 -2.50
C VAL A 29 -3.51 -5.90 -2.83
N SER A 30 -2.88 -7.04 -2.53
CA SER A 30 -3.53 -8.35 -2.43
C SER A 30 -3.33 -8.91 -1.03
N LEU A 31 -4.42 -9.36 -0.41
CA LEU A 31 -4.49 -9.80 0.97
C LEU A 31 -5.06 -11.22 1.05
N ALA A 32 -4.50 -12.07 1.91
CA ALA A 32 -5.07 -13.36 2.26
C ALA A 32 -5.83 -13.28 3.60
N GLY A 33 -7.07 -13.77 3.58
CA GLY A 33 -7.86 -14.01 4.79
C GLY A 33 -7.43 -15.29 5.51
N PRO A 34 -7.83 -15.48 6.77
CA PRO A 34 -7.54 -16.68 7.54
C PRO A 34 -8.22 -17.94 6.97
N ASP A 35 -9.20 -17.78 6.10
CA ASP A 35 -9.88 -18.84 5.35
C ASP A 35 -9.20 -19.17 4.00
N GLY A 36 -8.04 -18.55 3.71
CA GLY A 36 -7.28 -18.72 2.48
C GLY A 36 -7.85 -17.96 1.28
N ARG A 37 -8.92 -17.18 1.44
CA ARG A 37 -9.46 -16.37 0.35
C ARG A 37 -8.62 -15.13 0.10
N VAL A 38 -8.47 -14.76 -1.17
CA VAL A 38 -7.71 -13.59 -1.59
C VAL A 38 -8.66 -12.45 -1.95
N LEU A 39 -8.33 -11.25 -1.47
CA LEU A 39 -8.99 -10.01 -1.84
C LEU A 39 -7.95 -8.96 -2.23
N GLY A 40 -8.30 -8.08 -3.18
CA GLY A 40 -7.37 -7.07 -3.64
C GLY A 40 -8.05 -5.87 -4.30
N GLY A 41 -7.27 -4.82 -4.53
CA GLY A 41 -7.76 -3.58 -5.13
C GLY A 41 -6.83 -2.38 -4.88
N GLY A 42 -7.25 -1.23 -5.39
CA GLY A 42 -6.57 0.04 -5.14
C GLY A 42 -6.80 0.56 -3.71
N LEU A 43 -5.80 1.23 -3.16
CA LEU A 43 -5.90 1.89 -1.85
C LEU A 43 -6.52 3.28 -2.01
N ALA A 44 -7.76 3.45 -1.54
CA ALA A 44 -8.41 4.76 -1.46
C ALA A 44 -7.92 5.63 -0.28
N GLY A 45 -7.07 5.06 0.60
CA GLY A 45 -6.57 5.71 1.81
C GLY A 45 -5.36 4.99 2.40
N LEU A 46 -5.10 5.22 3.69
CA LEU A 46 -3.94 4.66 4.40
C LEU A 46 -4.05 3.14 4.57
N LEU A 47 -2.94 2.43 4.34
CA LEU A 47 -2.74 1.05 4.76
C LEU A 47 -1.76 1.04 5.94
N ILE A 48 -2.20 0.55 7.09
CA ILE A 48 -1.41 0.54 8.34
C ILE A 48 -0.98 -0.89 8.65
N ALA A 49 0.33 -1.12 8.73
CA ALA A 49 0.87 -2.41 9.15
C ALA A 49 0.81 -2.56 10.67
N SER A 50 0.57 -3.78 11.15
CA SER A 50 0.58 -4.09 12.59
C SER A 50 1.99 -4.28 13.17
N GLY A 51 3.03 -4.17 12.34
CA GLY A 51 4.43 -4.36 12.70
C GLY A 51 5.38 -3.84 11.61
N PRO A 52 6.71 -4.02 11.77
CA PRO A 52 7.70 -3.54 10.80
C PRO A 52 7.47 -4.14 9.40
N VAL A 53 7.64 -3.31 8.37
CA VAL A 53 7.59 -3.71 6.95
C VAL A 53 8.89 -3.32 6.28
N GLN A 54 9.51 -4.26 5.57
CA GLN A 54 10.68 -3.98 4.73
C GLN A 54 10.22 -3.59 3.33
N VAL A 55 10.80 -2.51 2.79
CA VAL A 55 10.55 -2.04 1.42
C VAL A 55 11.88 -2.08 0.67
N ASN A 56 11.92 -2.75 -0.47
CA ASN A 56 13.08 -2.78 -1.36
C ASN A 56 12.80 -1.84 -2.54
N SER A 57 13.63 -0.80 -2.70
CA SER A 57 13.57 0.18 -3.78
C SER A 57 14.44 -0.20 -4.96
#